data_AF-A0A6G1PD36-F1
#
_entry.id   AF-A0A6G1PD36-F1
#
_cell.length_a   1.000
_cell.length_b   1.000
_cell.length_c   1.000
_cell.angle_alpha   90.00
_cell.angle_beta   90.00
_cell.angle_gamma   90.00
#
_symmetry.space_group_name_H-M   'P 1'
#
loop_
_entity.id
_entity.type
_entity.pdbx_description
1 polymer ?
#
loop_
_entity_poly.entity_id
_entity_poly.type
_entity_poly.pdbx_seq_one_letter_code
_entity_poly.pdbx_strand_id
1 'polypeptide(L)'
;MGRTRTNHHKGAGFFFSGVLTALTCVAVMVLVYHWSSGVVERHDSLINKPVSHWTPEEVVSWLEHLGPWAQLYRESFQQENVNGRLLLMLGDEELLKPPYSIENQAHRRAVLAELDRVKALGVKPPQNLWEYKAANAGKSLFLLYALKRSPRLTLFYLYLFDYSETFLPFLHTCCPGIMHIDQSVESSFLKTQLEPSWRQWVEFLVKYIAFPYQLIAEFAWDWLAVHYWTSRFIIVNAMLLSVLEGCALWRLWTRAGIRTLPRKMWNHLWKMLSQGFAFALLWPFVPQFVCNCLFYWALYFSPIINIDLVVQQLMHPETQAL
;
A
#
# COMPACT_ATOMS: atom_id res chain seq x y z
N MET A 1 -33.46 -54.81 -1.63
CA MET A 1 -34.10 -53.60 -2.21
C MET A 1 -33.88 -52.44 -1.24
N GLY A 2 -33.43 -51.28 -1.73
CA GLY A 2 -33.28 -50.07 -0.92
C GLY A 2 -31.90 -49.39 -1.01
N ARG A 3 -31.46 -49.04 -2.23
CA ARG A 3 -30.29 -48.18 -2.44
C ARG A 3 -30.78 -46.73 -2.39
N THR A 4 -30.63 -46.05 -1.26
CA THR A 4 -30.90 -44.61 -1.12
C THR A 4 -29.87 -43.83 -1.93
N ARG A 5 -30.24 -43.50 -3.17
CA ARG A 5 -29.53 -42.54 -4.01
C ARG A 5 -29.82 -41.15 -3.45
N THR A 6 -28.91 -40.61 -2.65
CA THR A 6 -28.87 -39.17 -2.39
C THR A 6 -28.44 -38.47 -3.67
N ASN A 7 -29.43 -37.98 -4.43
CA ASN A 7 -29.20 -37.08 -5.55
C ASN A 7 -28.61 -35.78 -5.00
N HIS A 8 -27.28 -35.69 -4.98
CA HIS A 8 -26.59 -34.41 -4.77
C HIS A 8 -27.05 -33.41 -5.85
N HIS A 9 -27.47 -32.23 -5.41
CA HIS A 9 -27.71 -31.04 -6.22
C HIS A 9 -26.43 -30.56 -6.93
N LYS A 10 -25.91 -31.33 -7.90
CA LYS A 10 -24.69 -31.00 -8.63
C LYS A 10 -24.86 -29.87 -9.66
N GLY A 11 -26.10 -29.58 -10.09
CA GLY A 11 -26.39 -28.57 -11.12
C GLY A 11 -26.51 -27.13 -10.60
N ALA A 12 -27.11 -26.92 -9.42
CA ALA A 12 -27.32 -25.58 -8.88
C ALA A 12 -26.00 -24.93 -8.42
N GLY A 13 -25.14 -25.67 -7.73
CA GLY A 13 -23.85 -25.15 -7.22
C GLY A 13 -22.90 -24.67 -8.33
N PHE A 14 -22.89 -25.33 -9.50
CA PHE A 14 -22.08 -24.92 -10.64
C PHE A 14 -22.59 -23.64 -11.31
N PHE A 15 -23.91 -23.49 -11.43
CA PHE A 15 -24.52 -22.30 -12.00
C PHE A 15 -24.34 -21.08 -11.07
N PHE A 16 -24.55 -21.24 -9.76
CA PHE A 16 -24.29 -20.18 -8.78
C PHE A 16 -22.81 -19.79 -8.72
N SER A 17 -21.90 -20.75 -8.82
CA SER A 17 -20.45 -20.49 -8.91
C SER A 17 -20.08 -19.75 -10.20
N GLY A 18 -20.67 -20.14 -11.34
CA GLY A 18 -20.48 -19.46 -12.63
C GLY A 18 -21.00 -18.02 -12.64
N VAL A 19 -22.19 -17.78 -12.08
CA VAL A 19 -22.76 -16.42 -11.97
C VAL A 19 -21.93 -15.56 -11.03
N LEU A 20 -21.51 -16.08 -9.87
CA LEU A 20 -20.69 -15.33 -8.93
C LEU A 20 -19.33 -14.97 -9.56
N THR A 21 -18.67 -15.93 -10.22
CA THR A 21 -17.40 -15.66 -10.91
C THR A 21 -17.56 -14.61 -12.01
N ALA A 22 -18.60 -14.70 -12.84
CA ALA A 22 -18.90 -13.68 -13.85
C ALA A 22 -19.13 -12.29 -13.23
N LEU A 23 -19.92 -12.19 -12.15
CA LEU A 23 -20.15 -10.94 -11.44
C LEU A 23 -18.86 -10.37 -10.84
N THR A 24 -17.99 -11.21 -10.27
CA THR A 24 -16.68 -10.76 -9.76
C THR A 24 -15.79 -10.24 -10.88
N CYS A 25 -15.78 -10.90 -12.04
CA CYS A 25 -15.02 -10.44 -13.20
C CYS A 25 -15.54 -9.09 -13.69
N VAL A 26 -16.86 -8.93 -13.86
CA VAL A 26 -17.48 -7.67 -14.27
C VAL A 26 -17.18 -6.56 -13.26
N ALA A 27 -17.32 -6.83 -11.97
CA ALA A 27 -17.01 -5.87 -10.92
C ALA A 27 -15.54 -5.41 -10.97
N VAL A 28 -14.59 -6.32 -11.18
CA VAL A 28 -13.18 -5.94 -11.37
C VAL A 28 -12.99 -5.11 -12.63
N MET A 29 -13.65 -5.43 -13.74
CA MET A 29 -13.56 -4.62 -14.95
C MET A 29 -14.10 -3.21 -14.75
N VAL A 30 -15.21 -3.06 -14.02
CA VAL A 30 -15.77 -1.75 -13.67
C VAL A 30 -14.82 -0.97 -12.75
N LEU A 31 -14.21 -1.62 -11.76
CA LEU A 31 -13.23 -0.98 -10.87
C LEU A 31 -12.00 -0.52 -11.64
N VAL A 32 -11.47 -1.37 -12.53
CA VAL A 32 -10.36 -1.01 -13.41
C VAL A 32 -10.76 0.19 -14.26
N TYR A 33 -11.90 0.13 -14.93
CA TYR A 33 -12.39 1.24 -15.76
C TYR A 33 -12.50 2.53 -14.96
N HIS A 34 -13.29 2.55 -13.87
CA HIS A 34 -13.53 3.75 -13.06
C HIS A 34 -12.25 4.39 -12.52
N TRP A 35 -11.31 3.58 -12.01
CA TRP A 35 -10.05 4.12 -11.49
C TRP A 35 -9.03 4.43 -12.58
N SER A 36 -9.07 3.73 -13.72
CA SER A 36 -8.22 4.02 -14.88
C SER A 36 -8.68 5.22 -15.70
N SER A 37 -9.98 5.55 -15.67
CA SER A 37 -10.54 6.68 -16.44
C SER A 37 -10.76 7.92 -15.58
N GLY A 38 -11.00 7.78 -14.27
CA GLY A 38 -11.35 8.91 -13.39
C GLY A 38 -10.16 9.60 -12.70
N VAL A 39 -9.03 8.92 -12.52
CA VAL A 39 -7.86 9.42 -11.75
C VAL A 39 -6.62 9.63 -12.62
N VAL A 40 -6.48 8.85 -13.71
CA VAL A 40 -5.25 8.75 -14.51
C VAL A 40 -4.98 9.99 -15.37
N GLU A 41 -5.98 10.71 -15.87
CA GLU A 41 -5.70 11.76 -16.87
C GLU A 41 -5.17 13.09 -16.30
N ARG A 42 -5.39 13.42 -15.02
CA ARG A 42 -4.89 14.70 -14.44
C ARG A 42 -3.75 14.57 -13.45
N HIS A 43 -3.69 13.50 -12.67
CA HIS A 43 -2.71 13.38 -11.57
C HIS A 43 -1.50 12.50 -11.92
N ASP A 44 -1.64 11.54 -12.85
CA ASP A 44 -0.54 10.64 -13.23
C ASP A 44 0.54 11.31 -14.08
N SER A 45 0.25 12.45 -14.74
CA SER A 45 1.23 13.16 -15.56
C SER A 45 2.46 13.55 -14.73
N LEU A 46 2.28 14.15 -13.55
CA LEU A 46 3.37 14.75 -12.78
C LEU A 46 4.27 13.76 -12.05
N ILE A 47 3.79 12.54 -11.82
CA ILE A 47 4.51 11.51 -11.05
C ILE A 47 5.57 10.83 -11.91
N ASN A 48 5.27 10.64 -13.21
CA ASN A 48 6.19 10.01 -14.15
C ASN A 48 6.97 11.04 -14.98
N LYS A 49 6.51 12.30 -15.00
CA LYS A 49 7.14 13.37 -15.77
C LYS A 49 8.22 14.08 -14.95
N PRO A 50 9.47 14.15 -15.44
CA PRO A 50 10.54 14.87 -14.78
C PRO A 50 10.20 16.36 -14.62
N VAL A 51 10.60 16.93 -13.48
CA VAL A 51 10.25 18.31 -13.08
C VAL A 51 10.74 19.32 -14.10
N SER A 52 11.92 19.10 -14.69
CA SER A 52 12.49 19.96 -15.72
C SER A 52 11.63 20.11 -16.99
N HIS A 53 10.60 19.28 -17.15
CA HIS A 53 9.64 19.32 -18.26
C HIS A 53 8.26 19.83 -17.86
N TRP A 54 8.03 20.20 -16.60
CA TRP A 54 6.74 20.69 -16.15
C TRP A 54 6.40 22.04 -16.79
N THR A 55 5.15 22.15 -17.22
CA THR A 55 4.53 23.38 -17.73
C THR A 55 4.12 24.31 -16.58
N PRO A 56 3.90 25.62 -16.83
CA PRO A 56 3.43 26.53 -15.80
C PRO A 56 2.13 26.08 -15.12
N GLU A 57 1.20 25.50 -15.88
CA GLU A 57 -0.07 24.99 -15.36
C GLU A 57 0.13 23.79 -14.42
N GLU A 58 1.07 22.91 -14.76
CA GLU A 58 1.46 21.75 -13.95
C GLU A 58 2.15 22.17 -12.65
N VAL A 59 3.01 23.20 -12.69
CA VAL A 59 3.65 23.77 -11.49
C VAL A 59 2.59 24.37 -10.56
N VAL A 60 1.62 25.09 -11.11
CA VAL A 60 0.50 25.65 -10.33
C VAL A 60 -0.35 24.54 -9.73
N SER A 61 -0.64 23.48 -10.48
CA SER A 61 -1.37 22.32 -9.95
C SER A 61 -0.61 21.65 -8.80
N TRP A 62 0.71 21.50 -8.91
CA TRP A 62 1.55 20.99 -7.83
C TRP A 62 1.52 21.90 -6.59
N LEU A 63 1.58 23.22 -6.78
CA LEU A 63 1.49 24.20 -5.70
C LEU A 63 0.15 24.08 -4.95
N GLU A 64 -0.96 23.95 -5.67
CA GLU A 64 -2.29 23.77 -5.09
C GLU A 64 -2.41 22.48 -4.24
N HIS A 65 -1.61 21.44 -4.53
CA HIS A 65 -1.57 20.21 -3.73
C HIS A 65 -0.91 20.38 -2.36
N LEU A 66 -0.16 21.47 -2.11
CA LEU A 66 0.43 21.73 -0.79
C LEU A 66 -0.63 22.10 0.27
N GLY A 67 -1.81 22.54 -0.18
CA GLY A 67 -2.96 22.79 0.68
C GLY A 67 -3.79 24.00 0.24
N PRO A 68 -4.95 24.24 0.89
CA PRO A 68 -5.86 25.33 0.52
C PRO A 68 -5.21 26.71 0.57
N TRP A 69 -4.23 26.91 1.46
CA TRP A 69 -3.50 28.17 1.61
C TRP A 69 -2.65 28.51 0.38
N ALA A 70 -2.23 27.51 -0.41
CA ALA A 70 -1.34 27.70 -1.54
C ALA A 70 -2.04 28.40 -2.72
N GLN A 71 -3.38 28.39 -2.75
CA GLN A 71 -4.17 29.13 -3.75
C GLN A 71 -3.89 30.63 -3.74
N LEU A 72 -3.48 31.20 -2.60
CA LEU A 72 -3.13 32.63 -2.47
C LEU A 72 -1.95 33.04 -3.36
N TYR A 73 -1.06 32.10 -3.70
CA TYR A 73 0.14 32.35 -4.49
C TYR A 73 0.02 31.93 -5.94
N ARG A 74 -1.14 31.38 -6.33
CA ARG A 74 -1.41 30.89 -7.68
C ARG A 74 -1.16 31.94 -8.75
N GLU A 75 -1.73 33.13 -8.56
CA GLU A 75 -1.66 34.20 -9.57
C GLU A 75 -0.22 34.65 -9.80
N SER A 76 0.58 34.80 -8.73
CA SER A 76 2.00 35.14 -8.84
C SER A 76 2.78 34.12 -9.67
N PHE A 77 2.57 32.82 -9.44
CA PHE A 77 3.24 31.76 -10.20
C PHE A 77 2.76 31.68 -11.65
N GLN A 78 1.49 31.98 -11.91
CA GLN A 78 0.93 32.04 -13.25
C GLN A 78 1.45 33.24 -14.05
N GLN A 79 1.47 34.43 -13.44
CA GLN A 79 1.93 35.67 -14.09
C GLN A 79 3.40 35.57 -14.52
N GLU A 80 4.24 34.98 -13.67
CA GLU A 80 5.65 34.75 -13.97
C GLU A 80 5.92 33.56 -14.88
N ASN A 81 4.88 32.86 -15.33
CA ASN A 81 4.98 31.65 -16.15
C ASN A 81 6.00 30.64 -15.60
N VAL A 82 5.94 30.39 -14.28
CA VAL A 82 6.90 29.53 -13.59
C VAL A 82 6.80 28.10 -14.10
N ASN A 83 7.69 27.74 -15.00
CA ASN A 83 7.83 26.36 -15.47
C ASN A 83 8.74 25.56 -14.54
N GLY A 84 8.81 24.25 -14.75
CA GLY A 84 9.55 23.36 -13.85
C GLY A 84 11.06 23.61 -13.78
N ARG A 85 11.67 24.19 -14.82
CA ARG A 85 13.09 24.58 -14.75
C ARG A 85 13.30 25.78 -13.85
N LEU A 86 12.42 26.78 -13.94
CA LEU A 86 12.45 27.94 -13.05
C LEU A 86 12.14 27.52 -11.61
N LEU A 87 11.17 26.63 -11.42
CA LEU A 87 10.84 26.06 -10.12
C LEU A 87 12.06 25.44 -9.42
N LEU A 88 12.90 24.68 -10.15
CA LEU A 88 14.12 24.08 -9.61
C LEU A 88 15.21 25.12 -9.24
N MET A 89 15.12 26.35 -9.73
CA MET A 89 16.04 27.42 -9.35
C MET A 89 15.55 28.22 -8.14
N LEU A 90 14.24 28.15 -7.84
CA LEU A 90 13.66 28.88 -6.72
C LEU A 90 14.29 28.49 -5.37
N GLY A 91 14.59 29.52 -4.58
CA GLY A 91 15.10 29.43 -3.20
C GLY A 91 14.35 30.38 -2.26
N ASP A 92 14.69 30.37 -0.97
CA ASP A 92 13.97 31.14 0.06
C ASP A 92 13.94 32.65 -0.23
N GLU A 93 15.09 33.20 -0.65
CA GLU A 93 15.24 34.62 -0.99
C GLU A 93 14.38 35.06 -2.17
N GLU A 94 14.21 34.17 -3.15
CA GLU A 94 13.41 34.45 -4.34
C GLU A 94 11.92 34.38 -4.02
N LEU A 95 11.49 33.39 -3.24
CA LEU A 95 10.10 33.25 -2.79
C LEU A 95 9.65 34.38 -1.86
N LEU A 96 10.57 34.96 -1.07
CA LEU A 96 10.27 36.07 -0.16
C LEU A 96 10.04 37.40 -0.91
N LYS A 97 10.76 37.64 -2.01
CA LYS A 97 10.74 38.92 -2.73
C LYS A 97 9.61 38.95 -3.78
N PRO A 98 9.21 40.14 -4.24
CA PRO A 98 8.38 40.25 -5.44
C PRO A 98 9.04 39.48 -6.59
N PRO A 99 8.28 38.74 -7.40
CA PRO A 99 6.82 38.77 -7.58
C PRO A 99 6.01 37.78 -6.70
N TYR A 100 6.67 36.87 -5.97
CA TYR A 100 5.99 35.82 -5.20
C TYR A 100 5.55 36.27 -3.81
N SER A 101 6.34 37.14 -3.17
CA SER A 101 6.02 37.83 -1.91
C SER A 101 5.43 36.92 -0.82
N ILE A 102 6.01 35.71 -0.65
CA ILE A 102 5.55 34.76 0.37
C ILE A 102 6.12 35.19 1.73
N GLU A 103 5.51 36.18 2.36
CA GLU A 103 5.99 36.73 3.64
C GLU A 103 5.81 35.73 4.80
N ASN A 104 4.77 34.89 4.74
CA ASN A 104 4.50 33.89 5.77
C ASN A 104 5.60 32.82 5.77
N GLN A 105 6.36 32.79 6.87
CA GLN A 105 7.47 31.86 7.05
C GLN A 105 7.02 30.39 7.01
N ALA A 106 5.84 30.05 7.54
CA ALA A 106 5.34 28.67 7.50
C ALA A 106 5.04 28.23 6.06
N HIS A 107 4.44 29.10 5.25
CA HIS A 107 4.16 28.83 3.84
C HIS A 107 5.45 28.66 3.05
N ARG A 108 6.43 29.58 3.21
CA ARG A 108 7.73 29.43 2.53
C ARG A 108 8.43 28.14 2.89
N ARG A 109 8.50 27.81 4.19
CA ARG A 109 9.12 26.55 4.63
C ARG A 109 8.43 25.34 4.02
N ALA A 110 7.09 25.32 3.96
CA ALA A 110 6.34 24.23 3.34
C ALA A 110 6.64 24.09 1.83
N VAL A 111 6.66 25.22 1.09
CA VAL A 111 7.02 25.22 -0.34
C VAL A 111 8.44 24.73 -0.54
N LEU A 112 9.40 25.24 0.23
CA LEU A 112 10.82 24.86 0.12
C LEU A 112 11.04 23.39 0.45
N ALA A 113 10.41 22.89 1.51
CA ALA A 113 10.53 21.49 1.90
C ALA A 113 10.03 20.55 0.79
N GLU A 114 8.88 20.86 0.16
CA GLU A 114 8.39 20.05 -0.95
C GLU A 114 9.23 20.26 -2.23
N LEU A 115 9.72 21.47 -2.47
CA LEU A 115 10.62 21.76 -3.59
C LEU A 115 11.92 20.97 -3.48
N ASP A 116 12.51 20.88 -2.29
CA ASP A 116 13.72 20.09 -2.04
C ASP A 116 13.45 18.59 -2.26
N ARG A 117 12.27 18.09 -1.91
CA ARG A 117 11.86 16.70 -2.20
C ARG A 117 11.75 16.45 -3.70
N VAL A 118 11.11 17.37 -4.42
CA VAL A 118 10.95 17.30 -5.87
C VAL A 118 12.30 17.44 -6.59
N LYS A 119 13.23 18.26 -6.08
CA LYS A 119 14.62 18.37 -6.55
C LYS A 119 15.39 17.06 -6.35
N ALA A 120 15.29 16.46 -5.16
CA ALA A 120 16.01 15.22 -4.83
C ALA A 120 15.51 14.02 -5.65
N LEU A 121 14.19 13.91 -5.86
CA LEU A 121 13.58 12.80 -6.58
C LEU A 121 13.52 13.03 -8.10
N GLY A 122 13.60 14.28 -8.56
CA GLY A 122 13.46 14.67 -9.96
C GLY A 122 12.03 14.57 -10.51
N VAL A 123 11.08 14.07 -9.71
CA VAL A 123 9.66 13.87 -10.02
C VAL A 123 8.81 14.20 -8.79
N LYS A 124 7.49 14.36 -8.97
CA LYS A 124 6.55 14.52 -7.85
C LYS A 124 6.51 13.23 -7.02
N PRO A 125 6.71 13.28 -5.69
CA PRO A 125 6.54 12.10 -4.84
C PRO A 125 5.06 11.68 -4.79
N PRO A 126 4.74 10.37 -4.80
CA PRO A 126 3.37 9.90 -4.68
C PRO A 126 2.82 10.20 -3.27
N GLN A 127 1.63 10.81 -3.20
CA GLN A 127 1.01 11.19 -1.93
C GLN A 127 -0.08 10.24 -1.46
N ASN A 128 -0.57 9.38 -2.34
CA ASN A 128 -1.65 8.45 -2.03
C ASN A 128 -1.44 7.07 -2.67
N LEU A 129 -2.21 6.07 -2.24
CA LEU A 129 -2.13 4.69 -2.73
C LEU A 129 -2.19 4.58 -4.26
N TRP A 130 -3.03 5.39 -4.91
CA TRP A 130 -3.25 5.30 -6.35
C TRP A 130 -2.07 5.88 -7.13
N GLU A 131 -1.56 7.02 -6.67
CA GLU A 131 -0.32 7.63 -7.18
C GLU A 131 0.88 6.70 -6.95
N TYR A 132 0.96 6.06 -5.78
CA TYR A 132 2.03 5.09 -5.49
C TYR A 132 1.94 3.87 -6.41
N LYS A 133 0.73 3.34 -6.65
CA LYS A 133 0.50 2.25 -7.60
C LYS A 133 0.87 2.65 -9.03
N ALA A 134 0.56 3.88 -9.44
CA ALA A 134 0.89 4.38 -10.78
C ALA A 134 2.41 4.46 -10.97
N ALA A 135 3.13 5.01 -9.99
CA ALA A 135 4.59 5.10 -9.98
C ALA A 135 5.28 3.73 -9.86
N ASN A 136 4.72 2.83 -9.05
CA ASN A 136 5.37 1.60 -8.59
C ASN A 136 4.47 0.38 -8.81
N ALA A 137 3.94 0.19 -10.02
CA ALA A 137 2.95 -0.85 -10.31
C ALA A 137 3.41 -2.26 -9.92
N GLY A 138 4.61 -2.67 -10.32
CA GLY A 138 5.16 -3.98 -9.99
C GLY A 138 5.38 -4.17 -8.49
N LYS A 139 5.97 -3.19 -7.82
CA LYS A 139 6.23 -3.22 -6.36
C LYS A 139 4.93 -3.24 -5.56
N SER A 140 3.92 -2.46 -5.96
CA SER A 140 2.61 -2.43 -5.31
C SER A 140 1.89 -3.77 -5.42
N LEU A 141 1.93 -4.40 -6.60
CA LEU A 141 1.37 -5.73 -6.80
C LEU A 141 2.13 -6.80 -6.00
N PHE A 142 3.46 -6.76 -6.02
CA PHE A 142 4.30 -7.64 -5.21
C PHE A 142 3.97 -7.51 -3.73
N LEU A 143 3.98 -6.29 -3.18
CA LEU A 143 3.69 -6.01 -1.77
C LEU A 143 2.31 -6.52 -1.36
N LEU A 144 1.28 -6.23 -2.17
CA LEU A 144 -0.10 -6.64 -1.89
C LEU A 144 -0.23 -8.17 -1.72
N TYR A 145 0.41 -8.95 -2.60
CA TYR A 145 0.35 -10.41 -2.53
C TYR A 145 1.33 -11.00 -1.52
N ALA A 146 2.54 -10.45 -1.41
CA ALA A 146 3.60 -10.96 -0.54
C ALA A 146 3.26 -10.70 0.94
N LEU A 147 2.83 -9.49 1.30
CA LEU A 147 2.40 -9.16 2.67
C LEU A 147 1.18 -9.98 3.09
N LYS A 148 0.23 -10.20 2.17
CA LYS A 148 -0.95 -11.05 2.44
C LYS A 148 -0.56 -12.49 2.75
N ARG A 149 0.43 -13.04 2.06
CA ARG A 149 0.74 -14.47 2.08
C ARG A 149 1.82 -14.84 3.09
N SER A 150 2.77 -13.95 3.30
CA SER A 150 3.89 -14.15 4.23
C SER A 150 4.44 -12.80 4.68
N PRO A 151 3.74 -12.12 5.62
CA PRO A 151 4.13 -10.80 6.07
C PRO A 151 5.53 -10.79 6.70
N ARG A 152 5.90 -11.83 7.47
CA ARG A 152 7.24 -11.93 8.10
C ARG A 152 8.37 -11.91 7.06
N LEU A 153 8.33 -12.81 6.08
CA LEU A 153 9.36 -12.86 5.04
C LEU A 153 9.38 -11.60 4.18
N THR A 154 8.22 -11.00 3.93
CA THR A 154 8.13 -9.78 3.11
C THR A 154 8.72 -8.58 3.86
N LEU A 155 8.39 -8.40 5.15
CA LEU A 155 8.99 -7.34 5.97
C LEU A 155 10.50 -7.53 6.13
N PHE A 156 10.97 -8.77 6.27
CA PHE A 156 12.40 -9.07 6.27
C PHE A 156 13.07 -8.75 4.92
N TYR A 157 12.41 -9.06 3.80
CA TYR A 157 12.87 -8.65 2.48
C TYR A 157 13.00 -7.13 2.37
N LEU A 158 11.98 -6.38 2.85
CA LEU A 158 12.03 -4.91 2.83
C LEU A 158 13.14 -4.36 3.71
N TYR A 159 13.39 -4.96 4.87
CA TYR A 159 14.52 -4.58 5.72
C TYR A 159 15.88 -4.74 5.00
N LEU A 160 16.06 -5.81 4.20
CA LEU A 160 17.33 -6.09 3.53
C LEU A 160 17.53 -5.30 2.23
N PHE A 161 16.48 -5.13 1.43
CA PHE A 161 16.60 -4.65 0.05
C PHE A 161 15.96 -3.28 -0.18
N ASP A 162 15.17 -2.77 0.76
CA ASP A 162 14.33 -1.57 0.55
C ASP A 162 14.10 -0.82 1.87
N TYR A 163 15.20 -0.62 2.60
CA TYR A 163 15.20 -0.16 3.98
C TYR A 163 14.67 1.27 4.10
N SER A 164 15.29 2.22 3.40
CA SER A 164 14.99 3.66 3.52
C SER A 164 13.62 4.02 2.95
N GLU A 165 13.26 3.44 1.80
CA GLU A 165 12.09 3.89 1.03
C GLU A 165 10.77 3.28 1.51
N THR A 166 10.78 2.06 2.07
CA THR A 166 9.55 1.35 2.40
C THR A 166 9.55 0.78 3.81
N PHE A 167 10.62 0.12 4.25
CA PHE A 167 10.65 -0.48 5.59
C PHE A 167 10.63 0.57 6.70
N LEU A 168 11.49 1.59 6.61
CA LEU A 168 11.66 2.59 7.64
C LEU A 168 10.39 3.46 7.83
N PRO A 169 9.75 3.97 6.76
CA PRO A 169 8.44 4.62 6.89
C PRO A 169 7.39 3.72 7.50
N PHE A 170 7.31 2.46 7.08
CA PHE A 170 6.36 1.49 7.63
C PHE A 170 6.56 1.29 9.13
N LEU A 171 7.82 1.16 9.59
CA LEU A 171 8.15 1.02 11.01
C LEU A 171 7.73 2.24 11.81
N HIS A 172 8.04 3.45 11.33
CA HIS A 172 7.67 4.70 12.01
C HIS A 172 6.16 4.94 12.09
N THR A 173 5.42 4.49 11.08
CA THR A 173 3.95 4.50 11.09
C THR A 173 3.40 3.51 12.12
N CYS A 174 3.84 2.24 12.10
CA CYS A 174 3.29 1.21 12.99
C CYS A 174 3.79 1.31 14.44
N CYS A 175 4.94 1.93 14.66
CA CYS A 175 5.59 2.04 15.96
C CYS A 175 6.08 3.49 16.15
N PRO A 176 5.21 4.42 16.54
CA PRO A 176 5.59 5.82 16.69
C PRO A 176 6.49 6.01 17.92
N GLY A 177 7.61 6.71 17.75
CA GLY A 177 8.45 7.16 18.86
C GLY A 177 7.74 8.20 19.73
N ILE A 178 8.01 8.19 21.03
CA ILE A 178 7.53 9.24 21.95
C ILE A 178 8.39 10.49 21.75
N MET A 179 7.86 11.49 21.05
CA MET A 179 8.38 12.86 21.06
C MET A 179 7.22 13.86 21.16
N HIS A 180 7.48 14.98 21.83
CA HIS A 180 6.53 16.03 22.19
C HIS A 180 5.64 16.51 21.02
N ILE A 181 4.39 16.78 21.34
CA ILE A 181 3.23 17.04 20.47
C ILE A 181 3.33 18.37 19.67
N ASP A 182 4.44 19.10 19.71
CA ASP A 182 4.49 20.52 19.29
C ASP A 182 4.99 20.81 17.87
N GLN A 183 5.09 19.84 16.96
CA GLN A 183 5.44 20.14 15.55
C GLN A 183 4.39 19.62 14.56
N SER A 184 3.49 20.54 14.20
CA SER A 184 2.52 20.46 13.11
C SER A 184 3.19 20.19 11.77
N VAL A 185 2.80 19.13 11.04
CA VAL A 185 3.03 18.87 9.59
C VAL A 185 4.50 18.86 9.09
N GLU A 186 5.44 19.42 9.84
CA GLU A 186 6.83 19.76 9.53
C GLU A 186 7.75 18.53 9.54
N SER A 187 7.24 17.34 9.90
CA SER A 187 8.09 16.22 10.29
C SER A 187 7.87 14.90 9.56
N SER A 188 6.89 14.69 8.67
CA SER A 188 6.68 13.32 8.13
C SER A 188 7.87 12.80 7.32
N PHE A 189 8.49 13.64 6.47
CA PHE A 189 9.67 13.26 5.67
C PHE A 189 10.98 13.21 6.47
N LEU A 190 11.22 14.19 7.36
CA LEU A 190 12.38 14.16 8.27
C LEU A 190 12.28 13.01 9.29
N LYS A 191 11.07 12.67 9.73
CA LYS A 191 10.78 11.53 10.63
C LYS A 191 10.97 10.20 9.92
N THR A 192 10.69 10.10 8.61
CA THR A 192 11.03 8.90 7.82
C THR A 192 12.52 8.71 7.59
N GLN A 193 13.34 9.76 7.70
CA GLN A 193 14.80 9.68 7.55
C GLN A 193 15.53 9.47 8.90
N LEU A 194 14.83 9.60 10.02
CA LEU A 194 15.42 9.43 11.34
C LEU A 194 15.57 7.95 11.70
N GLU A 195 16.72 7.57 12.26
CA GLU A 195 16.91 6.21 12.74
C GLU A 195 15.90 5.86 13.85
N PRO A 196 15.34 4.64 13.82
CA PRO A 196 14.34 4.23 14.79
C PRO A 196 14.98 3.99 16.17
N SER A 197 14.29 4.48 17.21
CA SER A 197 14.72 4.27 18.59
C SER A 197 14.67 2.80 18.99
N TRP A 198 15.46 2.41 19.99
CA TRP A 198 15.45 1.06 20.54
C TRP A 198 14.05 0.59 20.96
N ARG A 199 13.23 1.49 21.52
CA ARG A 199 11.86 1.18 21.92
C ARG A 199 10.98 0.83 20.71
N GLN A 200 11.08 1.60 19.62
CA GLN A 200 10.35 1.31 18.38
C GLN A 200 10.78 -0.05 17.79
N TRP A 201 12.08 -0.36 17.83
CA TRP A 201 12.58 -1.67 17.41
C TRP A 201 12.01 -2.82 18.23
N VAL A 202 11.97 -2.69 19.57
CA VAL A 202 11.41 -3.73 20.45
C VAL A 202 9.92 -3.91 20.17
N GLU A 203 9.16 -2.82 20.08
CA GLU A 203 7.72 -2.87 19.77
C GLU A 203 7.47 -3.54 18.41
N PHE A 204 8.22 -3.13 17.38
CA PHE A 204 8.15 -3.72 16.06
C PHE A 204 8.47 -5.21 16.09
N LEU A 205 9.54 -5.62 16.79
CA LEU A 205 9.97 -7.02 16.85
C LEU A 205 8.92 -7.91 17.52
N VAL A 206 8.29 -7.43 18.59
CA VAL A 206 7.20 -8.14 19.27
C VAL A 206 6.02 -8.33 18.31
N LYS A 207 5.58 -7.26 17.63
CA LYS A 207 4.49 -7.31 16.66
C LYS A 207 4.84 -8.21 15.46
N TYR A 208 6.07 -8.11 14.94
CA TYR A 208 6.58 -8.90 13.81
C TYR A 208 6.56 -10.41 14.09
N ILE A 209 6.97 -10.83 15.29
CA ILE A 209 7.00 -12.25 15.67
C ILE A 209 5.58 -12.75 15.92
N ALA A 210 4.84 -12.08 16.82
CA ALA A 210 3.58 -12.58 17.34
C ALA A 210 2.38 -12.33 16.41
N PHE A 211 2.27 -11.13 15.83
CA PHE A 211 1.08 -10.69 15.10
C PHE A 211 1.46 -9.84 13.87
N PRO A 212 2.09 -10.42 12.84
CA PRO A 212 2.60 -9.65 11.71
C PRO A 212 1.48 -8.99 10.88
N TYR A 213 0.27 -9.54 10.87
CA TYR A 213 -0.89 -8.92 10.22
C TYR A 213 -1.45 -7.72 10.99
N GLN A 214 -1.19 -7.61 12.30
CA GLN A 214 -1.57 -6.44 13.10
C GLN A 214 -0.81 -5.20 12.61
N LEU A 215 0.47 -5.33 12.26
CA LEU A 215 1.25 -4.24 11.66
C LEU A 215 0.60 -3.72 10.38
N ILE A 216 0.08 -4.61 9.54
CA ILE A 216 -0.61 -4.22 8.30
C ILE A 216 -1.93 -3.48 8.62
N ALA A 217 -2.66 -3.92 9.65
CA ALA A 217 -3.89 -3.27 10.08
C ALA A 217 -3.64 -1.87 10.66
N GLU A 218 -2.61 -1.71 11.49
CA GLU A 218 -2.18 -0.41 12.04
C GLU A 218 -1.74 0.54 10.95
N PHE A 219 -0.93 0.08 10.01
CA PHE A 219 -0.56 0.87 8.83
C PHE A 219 -1.79 1.32 8.04
N ALA A 220 -2.75 0.42 7.80
CA ALA A 220 -3.97 0.76 7.08
C ALA A 220 -4.88 1.72 7.87
N TRP A 221 -4.85 1.65 9.21
CA TRP A 221 -5.59 2.52 10.10
C TRP A 221 -5.16 3.99 9.97
N ASP A 222 -3.87 4.25 9.91
CA ASP A 222 -3.34 5.62 9.73
C ASP A 222 -3.77 6.24 8.39
N TRP A 223 -4.04 5.41 7.38
CA TRP A 223 -4.51 5.84 6.07
C TRP A 223 -6.04 6.00 5.97
N LEU A 224 -6.79 5.78 7.05
CA LEU A 224 -8.26 5.84 7.03
C LEU A 224 -8.80 7.23 6.65
N ALA A 225 -8.08 8.30 7.00
CA ALA A 225 -8.43 9.67 6.65
C ALA A 225 -8.33 9.95 5.14
N VAL A 226 -7.41 9.26 4.45
CA VAL A 226 -7.16 9.45 3.01
C VAL A 226 -7.97 8.44 2.18
N HIS A 227 -8.01 7.18 2.59
CA HIS A 227 -8.67 6.07 1.86
C HIS A 227 -9.65 5.30 2.74
N TYR A 228 -10.74 5.96 3.14
CA TYR A 228 -11.73 5.41 4.07
C TYR A 228 -12.17 3.95 3.76
N TRP A 229 -12.60 3.67 2.54
CA TRP A 229 -13.08 2.34 2.17
C TRP A 229 -11.95 1.33 2.00
N THR A 230 -10.90 1.68 1.25
CA THR A 230 -9.78 0.77 0.98
C THR A 230 -9.08 0.34 2.27
N SER A 231 -8.82 1.29 3.19
CA SER A 231 -8.25 0.98 4.51
C SER A 231 -9.09 -0.01 5.30
N ARG A 232 -10.43 0.14 5.31
CA ARG A 232 -11.32 -0.81 5.99
C ARG A 232 -11.26 -2.22 5.39
N PHE A 233 -11.23 -2.34 4.07
CA PHE A 233 -11.05 -3.65 3.43
C PHE A 233 -9.74 -4.31 3.84
N ILE A 234 -8.64 -3.55 3.89
CA ILE A 234 -7.32 -4.04 4.31
C ILE A 234 -7.35 -4.45 5.79
N ILE A 235 -7.92 -3.63 6.67
CA ILE A 235 -8.03 -3.91 8.12
C ILE A 235 -8.82 -5.20 8.36
N VAL A 236 -10.01 -5.33 7.75
CA VAL A 236 -10.83 -6.54 7.87
C VAL A 236 -10.07 -7.77 7.35
N ASN A 237 -9.40 -7.65 6.20
CA ASN A 237 -8.59 -8.73 5.66
C ASN A 237 -7.47 -9.17 6.62
N ALA A 238 -6.76 -8.20 7.20
CA ALA A 238 -5.68 -8.43 8.15
C ALA A 238 -6.20 -9.11 9.42
N MET A 239 -7.34 -8.68 9.95
CA MET A 239 -7.99 -9.34 11.09
C MET A 239 -8.37 -10.80 10.79
N LEU A 240 -8.94 -11.08 9.62
CA LEU A 240 -9.27 -12.44 9.20
C LEU A 240 -8.01 -13.31 9.09
N LEU A 241 -6.94 -12.77 8.52
CA LEU A 241 -5.65 -13.48 8.39
C LEU A 241 -5.01 -13.74 9.76
N SER A 242 -5.12 -12.81 10.72
CA SER A 242 -4.70 -13.02 12.11
C SER A 242 -5.46 -14.18 12.76
N VAL A 243 -6.77 -14.29 12.55
CA VAL A 243 -7.58 -15.41 13.06
C VAL A 243 -7.11 -16.74 12.45
N LEU A 244 -6.92 -16.79 11.13
CA LEU A 244 -6.44 -18.00 10.45
C LEU A 244 -5.04 -18.43 10.91
N GLU A 245 -4.15 -17.47 11.15
CA GLU A 245 -2.83 -17.74 11.71
C GLU A 245 -2.90 -18.28 13.14
N GLY A 246 -3.77 -17.69 13.98
CA GLY A 246 -4.07 -18.20 15.32
C GLY A 246 -4.58 -19.64 15.30
N CYS A 247 -5.53 -19.96 14.42
CA CYS A 247 -6.02 -21.32 14.22
C CYS A 247 -4.91 -22.29 13.75
N ALA A 248 -4.01 -21.84 12.87
CA ALA A 248 -2.88 -22.64 12.42
C ALA A 248 -1.87 -22.92 13.55
N LEU A 249 -1.52 -21.91 14.36
CA LEU A 249 -0.63 -22.06 15.51
C LEU A 249 -1.23 -22.98 16.58
N TRP A 250 -2.52 -22.82 16.87
CA TRP A 250 -3.24 -23.71 17.78
C TRP A 250 -3.17 -25.18 17.36
N ARG A 251 -3.41 -25.46 16.07
CA ARG A 251 -3.30 -26.83 15.51
C ARG A 251 -1.88 -27.38 15.57
N LEU A 252 -0.87 -26.54 15.35
CA LEU A 252 0.53 -26.94 15.41
C LEU A 252 0.94 -27.31 16.84
N TRP A 253 0.47 -26.55 17.83
CA TRP A 253 0.73 -26.83 19.25
C TRP A 253 0.02 -28.10 19.71
N THR A 254 -1.28 -28.25 19.40
CA THR A 254 -2.09 -29.40 19.84
C THR A 254 -1.67 -30.73 19.22
N ARG A 255 -1.25 -30.76 17.94
CA ARG A 255 -0.90 -32.01 17.24
C ARG A 255 0.57 -32.44 17.36
N ALA A 256 1.33 -31.89 18.31
CA ALA A 256 2.77 -32.14 18.47
C ALA A 256 3.59 -32.02 17.16
N GLY A 257 3.10 -31.20 16.21
CA GLY A 257 3.65 -31.05 14.86
C GLY A 257 4.96 -30.26 14.82
N ILE A 258 5.50 -29.89 15.98
CA ILE A 258 6.67 -29.02 16.18
C ILE A 258 7.91 -29.59 15.47
N ARG A 259 8.09 -30.91 15.49
CA ARG A 259 9.21 -31.58 14.80
C ARG A 259 9.20 -31.37 13.27
N THR A 260 8.03 -31.13 12.69
CA THR A 260 7.89 -30.88 11.23
C THR A 260 8.00 -29.40 10.86
N LEU A 261 8.05 -28.49 11.84
CA LEU A 261 8.08 -27.04 11.60
C LEU A 261 9.30 -26.60 10.77
N PRO A 262 10.55 -27.01 11.06
CA PRO A 262 11.69 -26.53 10.29
C PRO A 262 11.56 -26.87 8.80
N ARG A 263 11.13 -28.09 8.48
CA ARG A 263 10.88 -28.51 7.09
C ARG A 263 9.76 -27.73 6.43
N LYS A 264 8.65 -27.47 7.15
CA LYS A 264 7.54 -26.65 6.64
C LYS A 264 7.96 -25.20 6.38
N MET A 265 8.72 -24.61 7.29
CA MET A 265 9.26 -23.25 7.15
C MET A 265 10.23 -23.16 5.98
N TRP A 266 11.13 -24.14 5.83
CA TRP A 266 12.07 -24.19 4.70
C TRP A 266 11.32 -24.29 3.35
N ASN A 267 10.34 -25.19 3.26
CA ASN A 267 9.51 -25.31 2.06
C ASN A 267 8.74 -24.02 1.75
N HIS A 268 8.23 -23.34 2.79
CA HIS A 268 7.53 -22.07 2.64
C HIS A 268 8.45 -20.95 2.16
N LEU A 269 9.65 -20.85 2.72
CA LEU A 269 10.70 -19.92 2.28
C LEU A 269 11.03 -20.16 0.80
N TRP A 270 11.30 -21.41 0.41
CA TRP A 270 11.60 -21.76 -0.97
C TRP A 270 10.45 -21.43 -1.93
N LYS A 271 9.21 -21.69 -1.50
CA LYS A 271 8.01 -21.33 -2.25
C LYS A 271 7.88 -19.81 -2.43
N MET A 272 8.19 -19.02 -1.42
CA MET A 272 8.16 -17.56 -1.52
C MET A 272 9.26 -17.02 -2.42
N LEU A 273 10.48 -17.54 -2.29
CA LEU A 273 11.60 -17.14 -3.13
C LEU A 273 11.35 -17.46 -4.60
N SER A 274 10.91 -18.69 -4.91
CA SER A 274 10.56 -19.08 -6.28
C SER A 274 9.43 -18.25 -6.87
N GLN A 275 8.41 -17.92 -6.08
CA GLN A 275 7.32 -17.05 -6.52
C GLN A 275 7.74 -15.59 -6.72
N GLY A 276 8.56 -15.05 -5.81
CA GLY A 276 9.11 -13.70 -5.94
C GLY A 276 10.02 -13.59 -7.16
N PHE A 277 10.87 -14.60 -7.40
CA PHE A 277 11.70 -14.68 -8.59
C PHE A 277 10.88 -14.78 -9.88
N ALA A 278 9.87 -15.66 -9.91
CA ALA A 278 8.96 -15.78 -11.04
C ALA A 278 8.21 -14.47 -11.29
N PHE A 279 7.78 -13.77 -10.23
CA PHE A 279 7.16 -12.46 -10.35
C PHE A 279 8.14 -11.45 -10.96
N ALA A 280 9.35 -11.31 -10.42
CA ALA A 280 10.35 -10.38 -10.92
C ALA A 280 10.67 -10.58 -12.42
N LEU A 281 10.70 -11.85 -12.86
CA LEU A 281 10.96 -12.19 -14.26
C LEU A 281 9.74 -11.96 -15.17
N LEU A 282 8.54 -12.32 -14.71
CA LEU A 282 7.34 -12.36 -15.55
C LEU A 282 6.57 -11.05 -15.57
N TRP A 283 6.59 -10.26 -14.49
CA TRP A 283 5.79 -9.03 -14.39
C TRP A 283 5.98 -8.04 -15.56
N PRO A 284 7.19 -7.83 -16.11
CA PRO A 284 7.38 -6.89 -17.23
C PRO A 284 6.67 -7.32 -18.51
N PHE A 285 6.34 -8.61 -18.65
CA PHE A 285 5.65 -9.16 -19.81
C PHE A 285 4.13 -9.21 -19.63
N VAL A 286 3.63 -8.97 -18.40
CA VAL A 286 2.19 -8.99 -18.12
C VAL A 286 1.59 -7.64 -18.53
N PRO A 287 0.53 -7.62 -19.37
CA PRO A 287 -0.13 -6.38 -19.73
C PRO A 287 -0.62 -5.61 -18.50
N GLN A 288 -0.44 -4.29 -18.49
CA GLN A 288 -0.78 -3.43 -17.34
C GLN A 288 -2.26 -3.58 -16.91
N PHE A 289 -3.15 -3.82 -17.88
CA PHE A 289 -4.55 -4.13 -17.63
C PHE A 289 -4.72 -5.37 -16.74
N VAL A 290 -3.99 -6.45 -17.02
CA VAL A 290 -4.04 -7.68 -16.23
C VAL A 290 -3.48 -7.44 -14.83
N CYS A 291 -2.37 -6.70 -14.71
CA CYS A 291 -1.82 -6.29 -13.41
C CYS A 291 -2.84 -5.48 -12.59
N ASN A 292 -3.57 -4.56 -13.23
CA ASN A 292 -4.64 -3.80 -12.59
C ASN A 292 -5.77 -4.72 -12.12
N CYS A 293 -6.24 -5.65 -12.95
CA CYS A 293 -7.26 -6.63 -12.55
C CYS A 293 -6.82 -7.43 -11.31
N LEU A 294 -5.59 -7.95 -11.32
CA LEU A 294 -5.02 -8.70 -10.19
C LEU A 294 -4.92 -7.83 -8.93
N PHE A 295 -4.49 -6.57 -9.07
CA PHE A 295 -4.40 -5.63 -7.97
C PHE A 295 -5.77 -5.39 -7.30
N TYR A 296 -6.79 -5.00 -8.08
CA TYR A 296 -8.13 -4.73 -7.53
C TYR A 296 -8.80 -5.99 -7.00
N TRP A 297 -8.58 -7.14 -7.66
CA TRP A 297 -9.04 -8.42 -7.15
C TRP A 297 -8.46 -8.71 -5.76
N ALA A 298 -7.14 -8.62 -5.63
CA ALA A 298 -6.46 -8.89 -4.37
C ALA A 298 -6.83 -7.88 -3.28
N LEU A 299 -7.13 -6.63 -3.64
CA LEU A 299 -7.48 -5.59 -2.69
C LEU A 299 -8.91 -5.78 -2.13
N TYR A 300 -9.90 -6.02 -3.00
CA TYR A 300 -11.32 -5.98 -2.61
C TYR A 300 -11.99 -7.35 -2.43
N PHE A 301 -11.52 -8.39 -3.12
CA PHE A 301 -12.12 -9.73 -3.04
C PHE A 301 -11.40 -10.67 -2.07
N SER A 302 -10.13 -10.41 -1.77
CA SER A 302 -9.39 -11.16 -0.73
C SER A 302 -10.10 -11.26 0.62
N PRO A 303 -10.67 -10.17 1.18
CA PRO A 303 -11.36 -10.25 2.47
C PRO A 303 -12.56 -11.18 2.40
N ILE A 304 -13.34 -11.13 1.31
CA ILE A 304 -14.52 -11.97 1.09
C ILE A 304 -14.13 -13.45 1.09
N ILE A 305 -13.08 -13.80 0.35
CA ILE A 305 -12.56 -15.18 0.32
C ILE A 305 -12.08 -15.62 1.70
N ASN A 306 -11.40 -14.73 2.43
CA ASN A 306 -10.89 -15.03 3.76
C ASN A 306 -12.00 -15.18 4.81
N ILE A 307 -13.15 -14.51 4.66
CA ILE A 307 -14.34 -14.74 5.50
C ILE A 307 -14.79 -16.19 5.38
N ASP A 308 -14.97 -16.69 4.15
CA ASP A 308 -15.37 -18.08 3.90
C ASP A 308 -14.36 -19.07 4.51
N LEU A 309 -13.05 -18.82 4.34
CA LEU A 309 -12.01 -19.65 4.94
C LEU A 309 -12.06 -19.65 6.47
N VAL A 310 -12.31 -18.50 7.11
CA VAL A 310 -12.45 -18.40 8.57
C VAL A 310 -13.68 -19.18 9.03
N VAL A 311 -14.83 -18.99 8.36
CA VAL A 311 -16.08 -19.72 8.67
C VAL A 311 -15.86 -21.21 8.56
N GLN A 312 -15.22 -21.70 7.49
CA GLN A 312 -14.91 -23.11 7.32
C GLN A 312 -14.01 -23.65 8.44
N GLN A 313 -12.99 -22.90 8.85
CA GLN A 313 -12.08 -23.34 9.92
C GLN A 313 -12.72 -23.33 11.31
N LEU A 314 -13.64 -22.40 11.59
CA LEU A 314 -14.31 -22.29 12.89
C LEU A 314 -15.51 -23.24 13.02
N MET A 315 -16.31 -23.40 11.96
CA MET A 315 -17.55 -24.19 11.99
C MET A 315 -17.33 -25.69 11.77
N HIS A 316 -16.24 -26.08 11.09
CA HIS A 316 -15.98 -27.47 10.76
C HIS A 316 -14.55 -27.93 11.12
N PRO A 317 -14.16 -27.85 12.42
CA PRO A 317 -12.83 -28.28 12.85
C PRO A 317 -12.58 -29.78 12.63
N GLU A 318 -13.64 -30.60 12.58
CA GLU A 318 -13.53 -32.07 12.50
C GLU A 318 -13.42 -32.65 11.08
N THR A 319 -13.92 -31.97 10.03
CA THR A 319 -13.87 -32.51 8.66
C THR A 319 -12.53 -32.38 7.96
N GLN A 320 -11.55 -31.67 8.54
CA GLN A 320 -10.16 -31.65 8.07
C GLN A 320 -9.24 -32.61 8.84
N ALA A 321 -9.81 -33.46 9.72
CA ALA A 321 -9.08 -34.44 10.51
C ALA A 321 -9.03 -35.86 9.90
N LEU A 322 -9.53 -36.05 8.67
CA LEU A 322 -9.41 -37.30 7.91
C LEU A 322 -8.38 -37.19 6.79
#